data_AF-A0AAV9BRT5-F1
#
_entry.id   AF-A0AAV9BRT5-F1
#
_cell.length_a   1.000
_cell.length_b   1.000
_cell.length_c   1.000
_cell.angle_alpha   90.00
_cell.angle_beta   90.00
_cell.angle_gamma   90.00
#
_symmetry.space_group_name_H-M   'P 1'
#
loop_
_entity.id
_entity.type
_entity.pdbx_description
1 polymer ?
#
loop_
_entity_poly.entity_id
_entity_poly.type
_entity_poly.pdbx_seq_one_letter_code
_entity_poly.pdbx_strand_id
1 'polypeptide(L)' 'MAKSKNHTAHNQSFKAHKNGIKKPRRHRHTSTKGMDPKFLRNQRYARKNNKKTGESGSEGEE' A
#
# COMPACT_ATOMS: atom_id res chain seq x y z
N MET A 1 -7.32 3.51 51.47
CA MET A 1 -7.21 3.20 50.03
C MET A 1 -5.85 3.66 49.54
N ALA A 2 -4.94 2.73 49.22
CA ALA A 2 -3.60 3.08 48.75
C ALA A 2 -3.65 3.40 47.25
N LYS A 3 -3.11 4.55 46.84
CA LYS A 3 -3.06 4.93 45.42
C LYS A 3 -1.97 4.14 44.71
N SER A 4 -2.28 3.56 43.55
CA SER A 4 -1.31 2.93 42.65
C SER A 4 -0.77 3.93 41.61
N LYS A 5 0.27 3.54 40.87
CA LYS A 5 0.78 4.33 39.74
C LYS A 5 -0.24 4.33 38.60
N ASN A 6 -0.57 5.51 38.08
CA ASN A 6 -1.63 5.68 37.07
C ASN A 6 -1.16 5.38 35.63
N HIS A 7 0.14 5.50 35.33
CA HIS A 7 0.69 5.24 33.99
C HIS A 7 2.18 4.91 34.02
N THR A 8 2.65 4.07 33.09
CA THR A 8 4.09 3.82 32.86
C THR A 8 4.36 3.43 31.40
N ALA A 9 5.40 4.02 30.80
CA ALA A 9 5.96 3.58 29.52
C ALA A 9 7.03 2.49 29.69
N HIS A 10 7.27 2.02 30.92
CA HIS A 10 8.24 0.98 31.21
C HIS A 10 7.94 -0.29 30.40
N ASN A 11 8.98 -0.92 29.84
CA ASN A 11 8.92 -2.15 29.06
C ASN A 11 8.24 -2.05 27.67
N GLN A 12 7.71 -0.87 27.28
CA GLN A 12 7.08 -0.71 25.96
C GLN A 12 8.09 -0.87 24.84
N SER A 13 9.25 -0.20 24.96
CA SER A 13 10.34 -0.31 23.97
C SER A 13 10.86 -1.74 23.86
N PHE A 14 11.12 -2.42 24.99
CA PHE A 14 11.59 -3.80 24.98
C PHE A 14 10.61 -4.74 24.27
N LYS A 15 9.31 -4.62 24.53
CA LYS A 15 8.27 -5.40 23.84
C LYS A 15 8.19 -5.09 22.35
N ALA A 16 8.28 -3.81 21.97
CA ALA A 16 8.26 -3.40 20.56
C ALA A 16 9.46 -3.96 19.78
N HIS A 17 10.63 -4.05 20.42
CA HIS A 17 11.86 -4.53 19.78
C HIS A 17 12.05 -6.06 19.85
N LYS A 18 11.33 -6.80 20.71
CA LYS A 18 11.42 -8.27 20.82
C LYS A 18 11.25 -8.99 19.47
N ASN A 19 10.29 -8.54 18.67
CA ASN A 19 10.03 -9.06 17.31
C ASN A 19 10.41 -8.07 16.20
N GLY A 20 11.00 -6.93 16.57
CA GLY A 20 11.31 -5.81 15.70
C GLY A 20 10.08 -5.01 15.23
N ILE A 21 10.30 -3.71 15.00
CA ILE A 21 9.31 -2.82 14.38
C ILE A 21 9.40 -3.00 12.86
N LYS A 22 8.42 -3.69 12.27
CA LYS A 22 8.42 -4.01 10.83
C LYS A 22 7.96 -2.81 10.01
N LYS A 23 8.70 -2.48 8.95
CA LYS A 23 8.29 -1.49 7.96
C LYS A 23 7.18 -2.07 7.05
N PRO A 24 6.31 -1.23 6.46
CA PRO A 24 5.36 -1.68 5.44
C PRO A 24 6.07 -2.39 4.29
N ARG A 25 5.44 -3.44 3.75
CA ARG A 25 5.99 -4.19 2.62
C ARG A 25 5.93 -3.35 1.35
N ARG A 26 7.04 -3.30 0.61
CA ARG A 26 7.08 -2.68 -0.71
C ARG A 26 6.61 -3.68 -1.75
N HIS A 27 5.46 -3.40 -2.37
CA HIS A 27 4.94 -4.17 -3.51
C HIS A 27 5.30 -3.47 -4.83
N ARG A 28 5.29 -4.20 -5.95
CA ARG A 28 5.49 -3.62 -7.29
C ARG A 28 4.45 -2.54 -7.60
N HIS A 29 3.23 -2.72 -7.10
CA HIS A 29 2.14 -1.76 -7.20
C HIS A 29 1.59 -1.46 -5.81
N THR A 30 1.59 -0.19 -5.42
CA THR A 30 1.00 0.29 -4.17
C THR A 30 -0.50 0.55 -4.35
N SER A 31 -1.21 0.74 -3.24
CA SER A 31 -2.64 1.09 -3.29
C SER A 31 -2.85 2.47 -3.90
N THR A 32 -3.82 2.60 -4.82
CA THR A 32 -4.27 3.88 -5.38
C THR A 32 -5.46 4.49 -4.62
N LYS A 33 -5.79 3.95 -3.43
CA LYS A 33 -6.87 4.49 -2.60
C LYS A 33 -6.53 5.92 -2.15
N GLY A 34 -7.46 6.84 -2.37
CA GLY A 34 -7.28 8.27 -2.07
C GLY A 34 -6.63 9.09 -3.19
N MET A 35 -6.33 8.48 -4.35
CA MET A 35 -5.90 9.22 -5.54
C MET A 35 -7.06 10.02 -6.16
N ASP A 36 -6.74 11.10 -6.87
CA ASP A 36 -7.70 11.94 -7.59
C ASP A 36 -8.71 11.10 -8.41
N PRO A 37 -10.02 11.22 -8.11
CA PRO A 37 -11.06 10.55 -8.87
C PRO A 37 -11.02 10.81 -10.38
N LYS A 38 -10.61 12.01 -10.84
CA LYS A 38 -10.53 12.31 -12.28
C LYS A 38 -9.45 11.46 -12.95
N PHE A 39 -8.28 11.38 -12.34
CA PHE A 39 -7.21 10.50 -12.82
C PHE A 39 -7.64 9.03 -12.83
N LEU A 40 -8.28 8.55 -11.76
CA LEU A 40 -8.72 7.15 -11.67
C LEU A 40 -9.77 6.80 -12.74
N ARG A 41 -10.67 7.73 -13.07
CA ARG A 41 -11.62 7.57 -14.18
C ARG A 41 -10.89 7.46 -15.52
N ASN A 42 -9.93 8.36 -15.78
CA ASN A 42 -9.14 8.32 -17.01
C ASN A 42 -8.32 7.02 -17.12
N GLN A 43 -7.63 6.62 -16.05
CA GLN A 43 -6.85 5.38 -16.02
C GLN A 43 -7.72 4.14 -16.30
N ARG A 44 -8.98 4.13 -15.83
CA ARG A 44 -9.94 3.06 -16.14
C ARG A 44 -10.25 3.00 -17.64
N TYR A 45 -10.52 4.12 -18.29
CA TYR A 45 -10.80 4.16 -19.73
C TYR A 45 -9.57 3.81 -20.57
N ALA A 46 -8.39 4.35 -20.23
CA ALA A 46 -7.14 4.02 -20.91
C ALA A 46 -6.85 2.51 -20.85
N ARG A 47 -6.94 1.89 -19.66
CA ARG A 47 -6.75 0.43 -19.51
C ARG A 47 -7.78 -0.39 -20.27
N LYS A 48 -9.01 0.10 -20.45
CA LYS A 48 -10.05 -0.60 -21.21
C LYS A 48 -9.68 -0.69 -22.70
N ASN A 49 -9.13 0.38 -23.27
CA ASN A 49 -8.81 0.45 -24.69
C ASN A 49 -7.42 -0.15 -25.00
N ASN A 50 -6.44 0.04 -24.11
CA ASN A 50 -5.09 -0.52 -24.29
C ASN A 50 -5.07 -2.05 -24.28
N LYS A 51 -6.02 -2.71 -23.61
CA LYS A 51 -6.15 -4.18 -23.65
C LYS A 51 -6.48 -4.71 -25.05
N LYS A 52 -7.25 -3.97 -25.84
CA LYS A 52 -7.59 -4.35 -27.23
C LYS A 52 -6.41 -4.17 -28.17
N THR A 53 -5.56 -3.16 -27.92
CA THR A 53 -4.36 -2.89 -28.71
C THR A 53 -3.18 -3.78 -28.31
N GLY A 54 -3.19 -4.34 -27.10
CA GLY A 54 -2.13 -5.25 -26.63
C GLY A 54 -2.07 -6.57 -27.40
N GLU A 55 -3.21 -7.06 -27.92
CA GLU A 55 -3.26 -8.24 -28.79
C GLU A 55 -2.67 -7.93 -30.19
N SER A 56 -2.93 -6.74 -30.74
CA SER A 56 -2.31 -6.28 -31.99
C SER A 56 -0.84 -5.85 -31.85
N GLY A 57 -0.37 -5.62 -30.63
CA GLY A 57 1.01 -5.18 -30.37
C GLY A 57 2.02 -6.32 -30.33
N SER A 58 1.58 -7.55 -30.08
CA SER A 58 2.40 -8.77 -30.17
C SER A 58 2.55 -9.30 -31.60
N GLU A 59 1.69 -8.88 -32.53
CA GLU A 59 1.77 -9.25 -33.95
C GLU A 59 2.73 -8.35 -34.76
N GLY A 60 3.26 -7.28 -34.14
CA GLY A 60 4.20 -6.34 -34.76
C GLY A 60 5.68 -6.59 -34.42
N GLU A 61 6.00 -7.69 -33.75
CA GLU A 61 7.37 -8.15 -33.47
C GLU A 61 7.70 -9.53 -34.10
N GLU A 62 6.97 -9.93 -35.15
CA GLU A 62 7.40 -10.99 -36.08
C GLU A 62 7.91 -10.40 -37.40
#